data_AF-A0A9D6S9K8-F1
#
_entry.id   AF-A0A9D6S9K8-F1
#
_cell.length_a   1.000
_cell.length_b   1.000
_cell.length_c   1.000
_cell.angle_alpha   90.00
_cell.angle_beta   90.00
_cell.angle_gamma   90.00
#
_symmetry.space_group_name_H-M   'P 1'
#
loop_
_entity.id
_entity.type
_entity.pdbx_description
1 polymer ?
#
loop_
_entity_poly.entity_id
_entity_poly.type
_entity_poly.pdbx_seq_one_letter_code
_entity_poly.pdbx_strand_id
1 'polypeptide(L)'
;MNWTKDAALAELNSLTTQAQELISVRRHSEDHVRWVAKTKRFFKEVFGEDSDYYVTFTALTWSRRGAFVVGGPARPEESWNPQLGVDRVNQEAYERDLGIARGLLLAAQDELQQKQILEVYRGKDTGPEASLIVKIIGLAEYKLRKTIRKSPLAEQEIQDAFENLLIGADIPYSRETDRIAYSSKTYTPDFSVEKADLAIEIKLSGKKEREKQIIAEINDDILAYKTKFGNGLFIVYDNGFIRDVERFIGNFEDQEGIIVKIVKH
;
A
#
# COMPACT_ATOMS: atom_id res chain seq x y z
N MET A 1 -2.57 -1.30 -7.80
CA MET A 1 -3.03 0.06 -7.45
C MET A 1 -3.03 0.88 -8.75
N ASN A 2 -4.18 1.34 -9.25
CA ASN A 2 -4.31 1.99 -10.57
C ASN A 2 -4.40 3.53 -10.50
N TRP A 3 -4.17 4.12 -9.33
CA TRP A 3 -4.25 5.57 -9.14
C TRP A 3 -2.88 6.21 -9.38
N THR A 4 -2.87 7.30 -10.16
CA THR A 4 -1.75 8.26 -10.16
C THR A 4 -2.03 9.36 -9.13
N LYS A 5 -0.99 10.05 -8.66
CA LYS A 5 -1.13 11.17 -7.73
C LYS A 5 -2.08 12.25 -8.29
N ASP A 6 -1.91 12.60 -9.56
CA ASP A 6 -2.75 13.61 -10.22
C ASP A 6 -4.21 13.16 -10.34
N ALA A 7 -4.46 11.89 -10.69
CA ALA A 7 -5.81 11.33 -10.74
C ALA A 7 -6.47 11.33 -9.35
N ALA A 8 -5.72 10.98 -8.31
CA ALA A 8 -6.22 10.97 -6.93
C ALA A 8 -6.54 12.39 -6.43
N LEU A 9 -5.70 13.37 -6.73
CA LEU A 9 -5.96 14.78 -6.40
C LEU A 9 -7.17 15.34 -7.16
N ALA A 10 -7.32 14.99 -8.45
CA ALA A 10 -8.48 15.39 -9.23
C ALA A 10 -9.78 14.78 -8.67
N GLU A 11 -9.75 13.51 -8.27
CA GLU A 11 -10.88 12.83 -7.66
C GLU A 11 -11.23 13.44 -6.30
N LEU A 12 -10.25 13.75 -5.44
CA LEU A 12 -10.48 14.45 -4.17
C LEU A 12 -11.16 15.81 -4.35
N ASN A 13 -10.72 16.62 -5.32
CA ASN A 13 -11.36 17.89 -5.64
C ASN A 13 -12.82 17.68 -6.10
N SER A 14 -13.06 16.67 -6.94
CA SER A 14 -14.40 16.33 -7.40
C SER A 14 -15.32 15.91 -6.25
N LEU A 15 -14.85 15.02 -5.38
CA LEU A 15 -15.61 14.54 -4.22
C LEU A 15 -15.89 15.66 -3.21
N THR A 16 -14.93 16.57 -3.02
CA THR A 16 -15.07 17.75 -2.14
C THR A 16 -16.14 18.71 -2.66
N THR A 17 -16.17 18.96 -3.98
CA THR A 17 -17.18 19.80 -4.61
C THR A 17 -18.58 19.19 -4.48
N GLN A 18 -18.72 17.90 -4.78
CA GLN A 18 -19.98 17.18 -4.64
C GLN A 18 -20.50 17.19 -3.18
N ALA A 19 -19.62 17.08 -2.20
CA ALA A 19 -20.01 17.17 -0.79
C ALA A 19 -20.70 18.51 -0.44
N GLN A 20 -20.28 19.60 -1.08
CA GLN A 20 -20.86 20.92 -0.90
C GLN A 20 -22.25 21.04 -1.52
N GLU A 21 -22.45 20.45 -2.70
CA GLU A 21 -23.74 20.44 -3.40
C GLU A 21 -24.80 19.65 -2.61
N LEU A 22 -24.37 18.57 -1.96
CA LEU A 22 -25.22 17.68 -1.15
C LEU A 22 -25.85 18.34 0.08
N ILE A 23 -25.37 19.49 0.54
CA ILE A 23 -25.97 20.22 1.68
C ILE A 23 -27.45 20.56 1.40
N SER A 24 -27.77 20.86 0.14
CA SER A 24 -29.14 21.18 -0.30
C SER A 24 -30.01 19.95 -0.57
N VAL A 25 -29.43 18.75 -0.49
CA VAL A 25 -30.07 17.49 -0.85
C VAL A 25 -30.48 16.75 0.42
N ARG A 26 -31.57 15.99 0.35
CA ARG A 26 -32.00 15.15 1.47
C ARG A 26 -31.00 14.01 1.72
N ARG A 27 -30.73 13.71 2.99
CA ARG A 27 -29.98 12.49 3.37
C ARG A 27 -30.61 11.23 2.75
N HIS A 28 -29.76 10.26 2.44
CA HIS A 28 -30.13 9.00 1.78
C HIS A 28 -30.85 9.13 0.43
N SER A 29 -30.79 10.31 -0.20
CA SER A 29 -31.09 10.45 -1.63
C SER A 29 -30.14 9.59 -2.48
N GLU A 30 -30.51 9.37 -3.74
CA GLU A 30 -29.67 8.65 -4.69
C GLU A 30 -28.27 9.30 -4.78
N ASP A 31 -28.22 10.62 -4.92
CA ASP A 31 -26.97 11.37 -5.03
C ASP A 31 -26.09 11.21 -3.79
N HIS A 32 -26.69 11.32 -2.60
CA HIS A 32 -25.95 11.12 -1.36
C HIS A 32 -25.39 9.70 -1.25
N VAL A 33 -26.20 8.67 -1.54
CA VAL A 33 -25.77 7.27 -1.44
C VAL A 33 -24.64 6.98 -2.42
N ARG A 34 -24.76 7.46 -3.66
CA ARG A 34 -23.72 7.30 -4.69
C ARG A 34 -22.41 7.98 -4.29
N TRP A 35 -22.50 9.20 -3.78
CA TRP A 35 -21.33 9.93 -3.30
C TRP A 35 -20.67 9.21 -2.10
N VAL A 36 -21.44 8.74 -1.12
CA VAL A 36 -20.89 7.98 0.03
C VAL A 36 -20.16 6.72 -0.44
N ALA A 37 -20.77 5.96 -1.37
CA ALA A 37 -20.16 4.75 -1.91
C ALA A 37 -18.86 5.05 -2.66
N LYS A 38 -18.85 6.13 -3.48
CA LYS A 38 -17.68 6.57 -4.24
C LYS A 38 -16.54 7.01 -3.31
N THR A 39 -16.83 7.86 -2.33
CA THR A 39 -15.86 8.35 -1.35
C THR A 39 -15.28 7.21 -0.51
N LYS A 40 -16.11 6.28 -0.02
CA LYS A 40 -15.64 5.11 0.73
C LYS A 40 -14.68 4.25 -0.10
N ARG A 41 -15.05 3.97 -1.35
CA ARG A 41 -14.23 3.19 -2.28
C ARG A 41 -12.90 3.90 -2.55
N PHE A 42 -12.93 5.20 -2.78
CA PHE A 42 -11.74 6.01 -3.01
C PHE A 42 -10.77 5.96 -1.82
N PHE A 43 -11.25 6.21 -0.59
CA PHE A 43 -10.39 6.14 0.60
C PHE A 43 -9.80 4.74 0.77
N LYS A 44 -10.59 3.68 0.55
CA LYS A 44 -10.08 2.30 0.57
C LYS A 44 -8.98 2.06 -0.47
N GLU A 45 -9.17 2.49 -1.71
CA GLU A 45 -8.23 2.19 -2.80
C GLU A 45 -6.94 3.02 -2.72
N VAL A 46 -7.01 4.26 -2.22
CA VAL A 46 -5.87 5.20 -2.21
C VAL A 46 -5.16 5.23 -0.86
N PHE A 47 -5.91 5.21 0.23
CA PHE A 47 -5.39 5.33 1.59
C PHE A 47 -5.50 4.03 2.39
N GLY A 48 -6.25 3.04 1.91
CA GLY A 48 -6.43 1.76 2.59
C GLY A 48 -7.48 1.79 3.71
N GLU A 49 -7.96 0.60 4.10
CA GLU A 49 -9.06 0.43 5.06
C GLU A 49 -8.70 0.77 6.51
N ASP A 50 -7.41 0.85 6.83
CA ASP A 50 -6.94 1.20 8.16
C ASP A 50 -6.52 2.67 8.25
N SER A 51 -6.67 3.44 7.18
CA SER A 51 -6.45 4.87 7.23
C SER A 51 -7.45 5.56 8.14
N ASP A 52 -6.98 6.60 8.84
CA ASP A 52 -7.83 7.46 9.66
C ASP A 52 -8.99 8.05 8.82
N TYR A 53 -8.75 8.32 7.52
CA TYR A 53 -9.77 8.77 6.59
C TYR A 53 -10.87 7.72 6.37
N TYR A 54 -10.51 6.48 6.05
CA TYR A 54 -11.50 5.42 5.81
C TYR A 54 -12.26 5.08 7.08
N VAL A 55 -11.56 4.88 8.20
CA VAL A 55 -12.17 4.52 9.49
C VAL A 55 -13.10 5.62 9.97
N THR A 56 -12.67 6.89 9.94
CA THR A 56 -13.50 8.00 10.38
C THR A 56 -14.70 8.20 9.45
N PHE A 57 -14.50 8.12 8.13
CA PHE A 57 -15.59 8.28 7.16
C PHE A 57 -16.65 7.19 7.29
N THR A 58 -16.23 5.93 7.49
CA THR A 58 -17.17 4.80 7.65
C THR A 58 -17.92 4.82 8.97
N ALA A 59 -17.40 5.53 9.99
CA ALA A 59 -18.07 5.72 11.27
C ALA A 59 -19.17 6.81 11.24
N LEU A 60 -19.27 7.61 10.18
CA LEU A 60 -20.31 8.63 10.02
C LEU A 60 -21.69 8.00 9.93
N THR A 61 -22.64 8.55 10.68
CA THR A 61 -23.98 7.95 10.85
C THR A 61 -25.04 8.60 9.99
N TRP A 62 -24.77 9.81 9.47
CA TRP A 62 -25.65 10.59 8.59
C TRP A 62 -27.02 10.88 9.24
N SER A 63 -27.10 10.75 10.56
CA SER A 63 -28.32 10.81 11.37
C SER A 63 -27.98 10.90 12.85
N ARG A 64 -28.90 11.43 13.66
CA ARG A 64 -28.71 11.50 15.11
C ARG A 64 -28.94 10.11 15.72
N ARG A 65 -28.01 9.67 16.57
CA ARG A 65 -28.14 8.45 17.38
C ARG A 65 -28.53 8.78 18.83
N GLY A 66 -29.20 7.83 19.49
CA GLY A 66 -29.59 7.90 20.90
C GLY A 66 -30.88 8.67 21.15
N ALA A 67 -31.22 8.87 22.43
CA ALA A 67 -32.37 9.66 22.84
C ALA A 67 -32.07 11.16 22.76
N PHE A 68 -33.01 11.95 22.23
CA PHE A 68 -32.91 13.40 22.15
C PHE A 68 -34.30 14.04 22.23
N VAL A 69 -34.33 15.32 22.60
CA VAL A 69 -35.57 16.09 22.76
C VAL A 69 -35.93 16.76 21.44
N VAL A 70 -37.18 16.57 21.01
CA VAL A 70 -37.78 17.16 19.80
C VAL A 70 -38.98 18.01 20.23
N GLY A 71 -38.72 19.28 20.56
CA GLY A 71 -39.74 20.22 21.05
C GLY A 71 -39.45 20.80 22.44
N GLY A 72 -40.41 21.56 22.96
CA GLY A 72 -40.34 22.25 24.25
C GLY A 72 -40.82 23.69 24.14
N PRO A 73 -40.73 24.48 25.23
CA PRO A 73 -41.23 25.86 25.24
C PRO A 73 -40.62 26.77 24.14
N ALA A 74 -39.37 26.51 23.75
CA ALA A 74 -38.69 27.23 22.67
C ALA A 74 -39.08 26.76 21.26
N ARG A 75 -39.72 25.58 21.14
CA ARG A 75 -40.13 24.95 19.87
C ARG A 75 -41.50 24.27 20.04
N PRO A 76 -42.56 25.05 20.30
CA PRO A 76 -43.88 24.50 20.61
C PRO A 76 -44.47 23.72 19.43
N GLU A 77 -44.22 24.13 18.18
CA GLU A 77 -44.69 23.44 16.97
C GLU A 77 -44.13 22.01 16.87
N GLU A 78 -42.86 21.80 17.23
CA GLU A 78 -42.24 20.47 17.27
C GLU A 78 -42.79 19.62 18.44
N SER A 79 -43.36 20.22 19.49
CA SER A 79 -44.07 19.47 20.54
C SER A 79 -45.41 18.92 20.07
N TRP A 80 -46.11 19.68 19.23
CA TRP A 80 -47.38 19.24 18.62
C TRP A 80 -47.15 18.27 17.45
N ASN A 81 -46.05 18.43 16.73
CA ASN A 81 -45.62 17.52 15.67
C ASN A 81 -44.15 17.10 15.86
N PRO A 82 -43.89 16.06 16.68
CA PRO A 82 -42.54 15.58 16.96
C PRO A 82 -41.73 15.19 15.74
N GLN A 83 -42.39 14.80 14.64
CA GLN A 83 -41.72 14.43 13.40
C GLN A 83 -40.93 15.61 12.81
N LEU A 84 -41.44 16.84 12.91
CA LEU A 84 -40.72 18.05 12.47
C LEU A 84 -39.39 18.22 13.21
N GLY A 85 -39.40 17.98 14.53
CA GLY A 85 -38.18 18.05 15.33
C GLY A 85 -37.21 16.91 15.03
N VAL A 86 -37.72 15.70 14.77
CA VAL A 86 -36.90 14.55 14.35
C VAL A 86 -36.24 14.82 13.00
N ASP A 87 -36.98 15.35 12.04
CA ASP A 87 -36.48 15.66 10.70
C ASP A 87 -35.40 16.74 10.76
N ARG A 88 -35.64 17.81 11.52
CA ARG A 88 -34.64 18.87 11.75
C ARG A 88 -33.37 18.34 12.40
N VAL A 89 -33.47 17.61 13.52
CA VAL A 89 -32.28 17.10 14.23
C VAL A 89 -31.48 16.13 13.35
N ASN A 90 -32.16 15.34 12.51
CA ASN A 90 -31.49 14.50 11.53
C ASN A 90 -30.84 15.29 10.40
N GLN A 91 -31.47 16.38 9.95
CA GLN A 91 -30.89 17.28 8.95
C GLN A 91 -29.63 17.97 9.50
N GLU A 92 -29.68 18.50 10.73
CA GLU A 92 -28.51 19.07 11.42
C GLU A 92 -27.38 18.04 11.58
N ALA A 93 -27.73 16.78 11.88
CA ALA A 93 -26.75 15.69 11.96
C ALA A 93 -26.13 15.35 10.60
N TYR A 94 -26.94 15.34 9.54
CA TYR A 94 -26.49 15.11 8.19
C TYR A 94 -25.52 16.19 7.71
N GLU A 95 -25.87 17.47 7.90
CA GLU A 95 -25.02 18.61 7.51
C GLU A 95 -23.68 18.62 8.26
N ARG A 96 -23.70 18.30 9.55
CA ARG A 96 -22.48 18.14 10.35
C ARG A 96 -21.60 17.02 9.78
N ASP A 97 -22.17 15.85 9.51
CA ASP A 97 -21.41 14.70 9.01
C ASP A 97 -20.85 14.96 7.60
N LEU A 98 -21.58 15.68 6.73
CA LEU A 98 -21.05 16.21 5.46
C LEU A 98 -19.86 17.15 5.68
N GLY A 99 -19.95 18.04 6.66
CA GLY A 99 -18.85 18.94 7.04
C GLY A 99 -17.61 18.17 7.49
N ILE A 100 -17.77 17.13 8.30
CA ILE A 100 -16.67 16.23 8.73
C ILE A 100 -16.06 15.55 7.51
N ALA A 101 -16.88 14.95 6.65
CA ALA A 101 -16.40 14.26 5.46
C ALA A 101 -15.65 15.19 4.50
N ARG A 102 -16.12 16.43 4.32
CA ARG A 102 -15.39 17.46 3.55
C ARG A 102 -14.04 17.78 4.19
N GLY A 103 -13.98 17.89 5.51
CA GLY A 103 -12.73 18.05 6.25
C GLY A 103 -11.75 16.90 6.02
N LEU A 104 -12.23 15.65 6.02
CA LEU A 104 -11.41 14.47 5.72
C LEU A 104 -10.86 14.50 4.30
N LEU A 105 -11.67 14.88 3.31
CA LEU A 105 -11.25 14.99 1.91
C LEU A 105 -10.16 16.06 1.72
N LEU A 106 -10.30 17.22 2.36
CA LEU A 106 -9.30 18.28 2.33
C LEU A 106 -7.99 17.86 3.02
N ALA A 107 -8.06 17.21 4.18
CA ALA A 107 -6.89 16.69 4.86
C ALA A 107 -6.15 15.63 4.02
N ALA A 108 -6.90 14.73 3.39
CA ALA A 108 -6.36 13.73 2.46
C ALA A 108 -5.68 14.39 1.23
N GLN A 109 -6.23 15.53 0.76
CA GLN A 109 -5.63 16.31 -0.31
C GLN A 109 -4.31 16.96 0.12
N ASP A 110 -4.28 17.59 1.30
CA ASP A 110 -3.07 18.18 1.86
C ASP A 110 -1.96 17.14 2.03
N GLU A 111 -2.30 15.94 2.50
CA GLU A 111 -1.35 14.84 2.65
C GLU A 111 -0.84 14.36 1.28
N LEU A 112 -1.72 14.16 0.30
CA LEU A 112 -1.31 13.76 -1.05
C LEU A 112 -0.50 14.83 -1.78
N GLN A 113 -0.67 16.12 -1.46
CA GLN A 113 0.18 17.17 -2.02
C GLN A 113 1.63 17.02 -1.54
N GLN A 114 1.82 16.70 -0.26
CA GLN A 114 3.14 16.60 0.38
C GLN A 114 3.84 15.26 0.11
N LYS A 115 3.07 14.18 -0.06
CA LYS A 115 3.60 12.80 -0.16
C LYS A 115 3.38 12.19 -1.53
N GLN A 116 4.07 11.08 -1.82
CA GLN A 116 3.75 10.26 -2.99
C GLN A 116 2.59 9.31 -2.69
N ILE A 117 1.85 8.89 -3.73
CA ILE A 117 0.63 8.08 -3.55
C ILE A 117 0.89 6.73 -2.84
N LEU A 118 2.10 6.19 -2.95
CA LEU A 118 2.49 4.95 -2.30
C LEU A 118 2.76 5.12 -0.78
N GLU A 119 3.03 6.35 -0.34
CA GLU A 119 3.38 6.66 1.05
C GLU A 119 2.14 6.87 1.94
N VAL A 120 0.97 7.05 1.33
CA VAL A 120 -0.28 7.38 2.06
C VAL A 120 -1.18 6.16 2.31
N TYR A 121 -0.87 5.01 1.73
CA TYR A 121 -1.67 3.80 1.86
C TYR A 121 -1.41 3.08 3.21
N ARG A 122 -2.48 2.73 3.93
CA ARG A 122 -2.51 2.02 5.22
C ARG A 122 -3.61 0.94 5.20
N GLY A 123 -3.23 -0.33 5.10
CA GLY A 123 -4.18 -1.45 5.09
C GLY A 123 -3.97 -2.40 6.25
N LYS A 124 -5.02 -3.15 6.60
CA LYS A 124 -4.94 -4.27 7.54
C LYS A 124 -3.95 -5.29 6.98
N ASP A 125 -2.94 -5.62 7.77
CA ASP A 125 -1.76 -6.44 7.40
C ASP A 125 -0.76 -5.79 6.41
N THR A 126 -0.75 -4.47 6.26
CA THR A 126 0.28 -3.73 5.49
C THR A 126 0.70 -2.44 6.19
N GLY A 127 1.69 -2.54 7.09
CA GLY A 127 2.35 -1.39 7.69
C GLY A 127 3.20 -0.58 6.68
N PRO A 128 3.90 0.48 7.13
CA PRO A 128 4.93 1.20 6.34
C PRO A 128 5.94 0.26 5.68
N GLU A 129 6.16 -0.88 6.31
CA GLU A 129 7.02 -2.00 5.91
C GLU A 129 6.59 -2.60 4.56
N ALA A 130 5.29 -2.86 4.37
CA ALA A 130 4.78 -3.42 3.12
C ALA A 130 4.86 -2.42 1.95
N SER A 131 4.62 -1.13 2.20
CA SER A 131 4.84 -0.08 1.19
C SER A 131 6.31 0.02 0.80
N LEU A 132 7.23 -0.12 1.77
CA LEU A 132 8.66 -0.16 1.53
C LEU A 132 9.07 -1.40 0.71
N ILE A 133 8.55 -2.58 1.04
CA ILE A 133 8.77 -3.82 0.26
C ILE A 133 8.30 -3.63 -1.19
N VAL A 134 7.10 -3.08 -1.40
CA VAL A 134 6.55 -2.81 -2.75
C VAL A 134 7.44 -1.83 -3.51
N LYS A 135 7.95 -0.79 -2.85
CA LYS A 135 8.89 0.17 -3.45
C LYS A 135 10.18 -0.53 -3.90
N ILE A 136 10.75 -1.39 -3.05
CA ILE A 136 11.97 -2.17 -3.35
C ILE A 136 11.73 -3.14 -4.51
N ILE A 137 10.61 -3.86 -4.52
CA ILE A 137 10.20 -4.72 -5.64
C ILE A 137 10.12 -3.90 -6.94
N GLY A 138 9.54 -2.70 -6.89
CA GLY A 138 9.44 -1.83 -8.05
C GLY A 138 10.80 -1.37 -8.59
N LEU A 139 11.80 -1.18 -7.72
CA LEU A 139 13.18 -0.91 -8.17
C LEU A 139 13.76 -2.10 -8.94
N ALA A 140 13.57 -3.32 -8.42
CA ALA A 140 14.03 -4.54 -9.07
C ALA A 140 13.35 -4.75 -10.44
N GLU A 141 12.02 -4.69 -10.49
CA GLU A 141 11.24 -4.98 -11.71
C GLU A 141 11.43 -3.94 -12.81
N TYR A 142 11.39 -2.64 -12.48
CA TYR A 142 11.24 -1.58 -13.49
C TYR A 142 12.51 -0.76 -13.71
N LYS A 143 13.49 -0.83 -12.81
CA LYS A 143 14.70 0.01 -12.85
C LYS A 143 15.98 -0.78 -13.01
N LEU A 144 16.14 -1.94 -12.35
CA LEU A 144 17.39 -2.71 -12.35
C LEU A 144 17.90 -3.05 -13.76
N ARG A 145 17.02 -3.55 -14.64
CA ARG A 145 17.38 -3.81 -16.04
C ARG A 145 17.92 -2.57 -16.76
N LYS A 146 17.35 -1.39 -16.50
CA LYS A 146 17.72 -0.14 -17.18
C LYS A 146 19.05 0.42 -16.69
N THR A 147 19.41 0.14 -15.43
CA THR A 147 20.70 0.52 -14.85
C THR A 147 21.86 -0.26 -15.47
N ILE A 148 21.64 -1.54 -15.78
CA ILE A 148 22.67 -2.45 -16.29
C ILE A 148 22.70 -2.41 -17.82
N ARG A 149 23.70 -1.72 -18.40
CA ARG A 149 23.79 -1.49 -19.85
C ARG A 149 24.31 -2.70 -20.64
N LYS A 150 25.30 -3.40 -20.10
CA LYS A 150 25.92 -4.60 -20.70
C LYS A 150 25.48 -5.83 -19.91
N SER A 151 25.44 -6.99 -20.54
CA SER A 151 25.10 -8.23 -19.84
C SER A 151 26.12 -8.46 -18.71
N PRO A 152 25.67 -8.56 -17.45
CA PRO A 152 26.55 -8.72 -16.32
C PRO A 152 27.25 -10.08 -16.39
N LEU A 153 28.50 -10.13 -15.95
CA LEU A 153 29.30 -11.35 -15.89
C LEU A 153 29.39 -11.91 -14.47
N ALA A 154 29.16 -11.06 -13.46
CA ALA A 154 29.16 -11.42 -12.04
C ALA A 154 27.94 -10.87 -11.30
N GLU A 155 27.54 -11.56 -10.22
CA GLU A 155 26.45 -11.13 -9.31
C GLU A 155 26.74 -9.78 -8.68
N GLN A 156 28.02 -9.52 -8.35
CA GLN A 156 28.51 -8.23 -7.85
C GLN A 156 28.08 -7.03 -8.71
N GLU A 157 28.11 -7.15 -10.04
CA GLU A 157 27.72 -6.06 -10.93
C GLU A 157 26.22 -5.71 -10.79
N ILE A 158 25.40 -6.71 -10.49
CA ILE A 158 23.96 -6.55 -10.28
C ILE A 158 23.70 -6.00 -8.88
N GLN A 159 24.43 -6.49 -7.87
CA GLN A 159 24.38 -5.97 -6.51
C GLN A 159 24.75 -4.49 -6.46
N ASP A 160 25.85 -4.08 -7.09
CA ASP A 160 26.26 -2.68 -7.13
C ASP A 160 25.22 -1.82 -7.90
N ALA A 161 24.63 -2.34 -8.97
CA ALA A 161 23.57 -1.65 -9.69
C ALA A 161 22.29 -1.51 -8.86
N PHE A 162 21.93 -2.52 -8.08
CA PHE A 162 20.77 -2.50 -7.20
C PHE A 162 21.00 -1.59 -6.00
N GLU A 163 22.19 -1.61 -5.42
CA GLU A 163 22.61 -0.70 -4.36
C GLU A 163 22.45 0.77 -4.79
N ASN A 164 22.91 1.12 -5.99
CA ASN A 164 22.71 2.46 -6.54
C ASN A 164 21.23 2.85 -6.66
N LEU A 165 20.32 1.90 -6.89
CA LEU A 165 18.88 2.15 -6.91
C LEU A 165 18.32 2.36 -5.50
N LEU A 166 18.78 1.59 -4.51
CA LEU A 166 18.40 1.78 -3.11
C LEU A 166 18.84 3.16 -2.60
N ILE A 167 20.09 3.54 -2.86
CA ILE A 167 20.65 4.87 -2.55
C ILE A 167 19.82 5.96 -3.23
N GLY A 168 19.60 5.85 -4.55
CA GLY A 168 18.86 6.86 -5.31
C GLY A 168 17.38 6.98 -4.94
N ALA A 169 16.84 6.03 -4.19
CA ALA A 169 15.47 6.02 -3.70
C ALA A 169 15.35 6.40 -2.21
N ASP A 170 16.45 6.80 -1.57
CA ASP A 170 16.57 7.12 -0.15
C ASP A 170 16.08 5.97 0.76
N ILE A 171 16.36 4.72 0.37
CA ILE A 171 16.00 3.54 1.15
C ILE A 171 17.17 3.17 2.05
N PRO A 172 17.02 3.18 3.39
CA PRO A 172 18.08 2.72 4.29
C PRO A 172 18.22 1.20 4.20
N TYR A 173 19.46 0.72 4.02
CA TYR A 173 19.79 -0.70 3.93
C TYR A 173 21.11 -0.99 4.64
N SER A 174 21.35 -2.27 4.94
CA SER A 174 22.65 -2.81 5.32
C SER A 174 23.12 -3.77 4.24
N ARG A 175 24.39 -3.69 3.83
CA ARG A 175 25.00 -4.59 2.85
C ARG A 175 25.86 -5.63 3.55
N GLU A 176 25.65 -6.91 3.27
CA GLU A 176 26.47 -8.04 3.74
C GLU A 176 26.81 -8.05 5.25
N THR A 177 25.96 -7.46 6.10
CA THR A 177 26.27 -7.27 7.53
C THR A 177 25.64 -8.35 8.40
N ASP A 178 24.48 -8.87 8.01
CA ASP A 178 23.69 -9.77 8.84
C ASP A 178 24.12 -11.23 8.70
N ARG A 179 24.96 -11.70 9.63
CA ARG A 179 25.40 -13.09 9.66
C ARG A 179 24.39 -13.96 10.40
N ILE A 180 23.83 -14.94 9.69
CA ILE A 180 22.87 -15.91 10.22
C ILE A 180 23.56 -17.27 10.29
N ALA A 181 23.73 -17.79 11.50
CA ALA A 181 24.21 -19.15 11.71
C ALA A 181 23.03 -20.11 11.59
N TYR A 182 23.06 -20.99 10.58
CA TYR A 182 22.03 -22.00 10.40
C TYR A 182 22.67 -23.34 10.03
N SER A 183 22.40 -24.36 10.83
CA SER A 183 23.11 -25.65 10.77
C SER A 183 24.63 -25.46 10.90
N SER A 184 25.44 -26.01 9.98
CA SER A 184 26.90 -25.88 9.94
C SER A 184 27.41 -24.77 9.01
N LYS A 185 26.52 -23.91 8.49
CA LYS A 185 26.85 -22.85 7.53
C LYS A 185 26.51 -21.46 8.10
N THR A 186 27.19 -20.44 7.60
CA THR A 186 26.85 -19.03 7.84
C THR A 186 26.30 -18.45 6.55
N TYR A 187 25.11 -17.87 6.64
CA TYR A 187 24.43 -17.20 5.55
C TYR A 187 24.47 -15.69 5.79
N THR A 188 24.61 -14.92 4.73
CA THR A 188 24.63 -13.46 4.79
C THR A 188 23.88 -12.97 3.57
N PRO A 189 22.73 -12.29 3.74
CA PRO A 189 22.02 -11.74 2.61
C PRO A 189 22.84 -10.60 2.00
N ASP A 190 22.74 -10.44 0.69
CA ASP A 190 23.37 -9.33 -0.03
C ASP A 190 22.97 -7.97 0.58
N PHE A 191 21.67 -7.81 0.83
CA PHE A 191 21.13 -6.63 1.52
C PHE A 191 20.09 -7.02 2.56
N SER A 192 19.95 -6.18 3.58
CA SER A 192 18.81 -6.22 4.50
C SER A 192 18.22 -4.84 4.70
N VAL A 193 16.91 -4.79 4.92
CA VAL A 193 16.15 -3.57 5.20
C VAL A 193 15.38 -3.81 6.49
N GLU A 194 15.97 -3.41 7.62
CA GLU A 194 15.43 -3.63 8.97
C GLU A 194 14.00 -3.09 9.12
N LYS A 195 13.74 -1.89 8.59
CA LYS A 195 12.40 -1.26 8.60
C LYS A 195 11.34 -2.03 7.81
N ALA A 196 11.73 -2.99 6.99
CA ALA A 196 10.82 -3.82 6.21
C ALA A 196 10.84 -5.29 6.66
N ASP A 197 11.62 -5.61 7.70
CA ASP A 197 11.91 -6.98 8.11
C ASP A 197 12.27 -7.89 6.91
N LEU A 198 13.13 -7.36 6.02
CA LEU A 198 13.38 -7.89 4.69
C LEU A 198 14.85 -8.27 4.48
N ALA A 199 15.09 -9.52 4.07
CA ALA A 199 16.33 -9.95 3.43
C ALA A 199 16.21 -9.86 1.90
N ILE A 200 17.26 -9.42 1.23
CA ILE A 200 17.33 -9.35 -0.23
C ILE A 200 18.56 -10.10 -0.69
N GLU A 201 18.36 -10.99 -1.65
CA GLU A 201 19.42 -11.81 -2.24
C GLU A 201 19.35 -11.74 -3.76
N ILE A 202 20.50 -11.60 -4.41
CA ILE A 202 20.61 -11.40 -5.86
C ILE A 202 21.40 -12.53 -6.48
N LYS A 203 20.82 -13.18 -7.50
CA LYS A 203 21.47 -14.27 -8.24
C LYS A 203 21.55 -13.95 -9.74
N LEU A 204 22.60 -14.43 -10.40
CA LEU A 204 22.81 -14.28 -11.83
C LEU A 204 22.61 -15.60 -12.56
N SER A 205 21.60 -15.67 -13.43
CA SER A 205 21.43 -16.73 -14.41
C SER A 205 22.19 -16.39 -15.70
N GLY A 206 23.51 -16.67 -15.68
CA GLY A 206 24.41 -16.38 -16.80
C GLY A 206 24.65 -17.55 -17.78
N LYS A 207 24.19 -18.77 -17.45
CA LYS A 207 24.36 -20.01 -18.22
C LYS A 207 23.22 -20.98 -17.91
N LYS A 208 22.97 -21.95 -18.80
CA LYS A 208 21.83 -22.89 -18.69
C LYS A 208 21.87 -23.75 -17.42
N GLU A 209 23.06 -24.15 -16.99
CA GLU A 209 23.24 -25.03 -15.82
C GLU A 209 22.93 -24.29 -14.50
N ARG A 210 22.92 -22.96 -14.53
CA ARG A 210 22.79 -22.10 -13.35
C ARG A 210 21.34 -22.07 -12.81
N GLU A 211 20.34 -22.30 -13.66
CA GLU A 211 18.92 -22.29 -13.25
C GLU A 211 18.64 -23.23 -12.07
N LYS A 212 19.07 -24.51 -12.18
CA LYS A 212 18.88 -25.50 -11.11
C LYS A 212 19.69 -25.18 -9.85
N GLN A 213 20.88 -24.59 -10.04
CA GLN A 213 21.76 -24.20 -8.92
C GLN A 213 21.13 -23.05 -8.14
N ILE A 214 20.59 -22.05 -8.85
CA ILE A 214 19.89 -20.91 -8.23
C ILE A 214 18.69 -21.41 -7.44
N ILE A 215 17.90 -22.35 -7.98
CA ILE A 215 16.75 -22.88 -7.23
C ILE A 215 17.19 -23.56 -5.92
N ALA A 216 18.29 -24.31 -5.94
CA ALA A 216 18.83 -24.94 -4.74
C ALA A 216 19.38 -23.91 -3.75
N GLU A 217 20.14 -22.91 -4.22
CA GLU A 217 20.69 -21.83 -3.41
C GLU A 217 19.58 -21.03 -2.73
N ILE A 218 18.55 -20.59 -3.47
CA ILE A 218 17.41 -19.86 -2.92
C ILE A 218 16.69 -20.68 -1.85
N ASN A 219 16.45 -21.98 -2.06
CA ASN A 219 15.80 -22.82 -1.05
C ASN A 219 16.64 -22.95 0.23
N ASP A 220 17.96 -23.12 0.11
CA ASP A 220 18.88 -23.13 1.26
C ASP A 220 18.85 -21.78 2.00
N ASP A 221 18.89 -20.67 1.25
CA ASP A 221 18.88 -19.30 1.77
C ASP A 221 17.57 -18.98 2.50
N ILE A 222 16.41 -19.39 1.94
CA ILE A 222 15.10 -19.20 2.59
C ILE A 222 15.06 -19.86 3.97
N LEU A 223 15.58 -21.09 4.10
CA LEU A 223 15.60 -21.80 5.38
C LEU A 223 16.40 -21.05 6.44
N ALA A 224 17.51 -20.42 6.06
CA ALA A 224 18.31 -19.62 6.97
C ALA A 224 17.66 -18.27 7.25
N TYR A 225 17.23 -17.53 6.24
CA TYR A 225 16.71 -16.17 6.39
C TYR A 225 15.43 -16.10 7.20
N LYS A 226 14.53 -17.09 7.07
CA LYS A 226 13.30 -17.19 7.89
C LYS A 226 13.55 -17.27 9.40
N THR A 227 14.78 -17.57 9.83
CA THR A 227 15.12 -17.54 11.27
C THR A 227 15.28 -16.13 11.83
N LYS A 228 15.46 -15.13 10.97
CA LYS A 228 15.73 -13.74 11.34
C LYS A 228 14.78 -12.72 10.71
N PHE A 229 14.36 -12.94 9.48
CA PHE A 229 13.54 -12.00 8.71
C PHE A 229 12.18 -12.61 8.39
N GLY A 230 11.12 -11.82 8.53
CA GLY A 230 9.75 -12.20 8.12
C GLY A 230 9.55 -12.20 6.61
N ASN A 231 10.35 -11.42 5.87
CA ASN A 231 10.26 -11.32 4.41
C ASN A 231 11.60 -11.62 3.71
N GLY A 232 11.53 -12.26 2.55
CA GLY A 232 12.67 -12.52 1.67
C GLY A 232 12.38 -12.13 0.22
N LEU A 233 13.22 -11.30 -0.37
CA LEU A 233 13.17 -10.93 -1.79
C LEU A 233 14.37 -11.52 -2.54
N PHE A 234 14.10 -12.44 -3.44
CA PHE A 234 15.12 -13.04 -4.30
C PHE A 234 15.02 -12.45 -5.70
N ILE A 235 16.06 -11.76 -6.14
CA ILE A 235 16.14 -11.14 -7.46
C ILE A 235 17.06 -11.99 -8.33
N VAL A 236 16.49 -12.67 -9.33
CA VAL A 236 17.26 -13.45 -10.29
C VAL A 236 17.39 -12.64 -11.57
N TYR A 237 18.60 -12.20 -11.88
CA TYR A 237 18.90 -11.54 -13.13
C TYR A 237 19.21 -12.57 -14.21
N ASP A 238 18.41 -12.61 -15.27
CA ASP A 238 18.48 -13.64 -16.31
C ASP A 238 19.06 -13.10 -17.61
N ASN A 239 20.22 -13.63 -18.03
CA ASN A 239 20.83 -13.33 -19.33
C ASN A 239 20.17 -14.12 -20.49
N GLY A 240 18.93 -14.58 -20.32
CA GLY A 240 18.13 -15.27 -21.34
C GLY A 240 18.15 -16.80 -21.25
N PHE A 241 18.50 -17.37 -20.09
CA PHE A 241 18.57 -18.82 -19.89
C PHE A 241 17.31 -19.39 -19.24
N ILE A 242 16.54 -18.57 -18.50
CA ILE A 242 15.27 -18.98 -17.88
C ILE A 242 14.16 -18.86 -18.93
N ARG A 243 13.77 -20.02 -19.47
CA ARG A 243 12.72 -20.11 -20.50
C ARG A 243 11.32 -19.94 -19.93
N ASP A 244 11.03 -20.62 -18.83
CA ASP A 244 9.72 -20.68 -18.20
C ASP A 244 9.80 -20.02 -16.81
N VAL A 245 9.39 -18.75 -16.78
CA VAL A 245 9.44 -17.91 -15.57
C VAL A 245 8.40 -18.37 -14.55
N GLU A 246 7.21 -18.75 -15.00
CA GLU A 246 6.13 -19.22 -14.12
C GLU A 246 6.54 -20.51 -13.42
N ARG A 247 7.08 -21.48 -14.17
CA ARG A 247 7.61 -22.71 -13.58
C ARG A 247 8.76 -22.45 -12.60
N PHE A 248 9.63 -21.48 -12.90
CA PHE A 248 10.73 -21.12 -12.01
C PHE A 248 10.19 -20.57 -10.69
N ILE A 249 9.29 -19.58 -10.75
CA ILE A 249 8.68 -18.95 -9.57
C ILE A 249 7.83 -19.95 -8.77
N GLY A 250 7.12 -20.84 -9.45
CA GLY A 250 6.30 -21.90 -8.84
C GLY A 250 7.06 -22.85 -7.90
N ASN A 251 8.41 -22.88 -7.93
CA ASN A 251 9.18 -23.62 -6.92
C ASN A 251 9.17 -22.96 -5.52
N PHE A 252 8.66 -21.73 -5.41
CA PHE A 252 8.72 -20.92 -4.18
C PHE A 252 7.36 -20.35 -3.75
N GLU A 253 6.29 -20.49 -4.55
CA GLU A 253 4.99 -19.83 -4.33
C GLU A 253 4.28 -20.26 -3.02
N ASP A 254 4.51 -21.48 -2.54
CA ASP A 254 3.92 -21.99 -1.31
C ASP A 254 4.59 -21.43 -0.03
N GLN A 255 5.64 -20.62 -0.19
CA GLN A 255 6.42 -20.09 0.92
C GLN A 255 5.96 -18.69 1.32
N GLU A 256 5.26 -18.61 2.45
CA GLU A 256 4.85 -17.33 3.05
C GLU A 256 6.06 -16.41 3.29
N GLY A 257 5.88 -15.11 3.00
CA GLY A 257 6.91 -14.07 3.14
C GLY A 257 7.99 -14.06 2.04
N ILE A 258 7.94 -14.99 1.07
CA ILE A 258 8.97 -15.11 0.03
C ILE A 258 8.47 -14.54 -1.30
N ILE A 259 9.28 -13.67 -1.89
CA ILE A 259 9.03 -13.04 -3.18
C ILE A 259 10.22 -13.31 -4.09
N VAL A 260 9.96 -13.88 -5.26
CA VAL A 260 10.99 -14.14 -6.28
C VAL A 260 10.69 -13.32 -7.52
N LYS A 261 11.69 -12.58 -8.00
CA LYS A 261 11.58 -11.71 -9.19
C LYS A 261 12.63 -12.04 -10.22
N ILE A 262 12.18 -12.36 -11.43
CA ILE A 262 13.06 -12.59 -12.58
C ILE A 262 13.20 -11.30 -13.38
N VAL A 263 14.42 -10.78 -13.47
CA VAL A 263 14.74 -9.58 -14.26
C VAL A 263 15.49 -10.03 -15.51
N LYS A 264 14.85 -9.99 -16.67
CA LYS A 264 15.49 -10.38 -17.94
C LYS A 264 16.39 -9.28 -18.46
N HIS A 265 17.60 -9.66 -18.87
CA HIS A 265 18.49 -8.84 -19.68
C HIS A 265 17.91 -8.62 -21.09
#